data_AF-A0A7L2RJ29-F1
#
_entry.id   AF-A0A7L2RJ29-F1
#
_cell.length_a   1.000
_cell.length_b   1.000
_cell.length_c   1.000
_cell.angle_alpha   90.00
_cell.angle_beta   90.00
_cell.angle_gamma   90.00
#
_symmetry.space_group_name_H-M   'P 1'
#
loop_
_entity.id
_entity.type
_entity.pdbx_description
1 polymer ?
#
loop_
_entity_poly.entity_id
_entity_poly.type
_entity_poly.pdbx_seq_one_letter_code
_entity_poly.pdbx_strand_id
1 'polypeptide(L)'
;LCSVFKQEVEKIRIKITSLGLIESRITSDETIQQLFVECRLNNFLAEETPLSLPKPTGGQRIHYNYSTVINVDKADNHAEREYLKSILLKPDLPANRYKLDLECEDIGFAYVSLKDIFQKQRDIIDQDIDVFDSQDASAVIGKLTVTVEALQALRSVHEECKND
;
A
#
# COMPACT_ATOMS: atom_id res chain seq x y z
N LEU A 1 -0.93 31.48 -29.30
CA LEU A 1 -0.33 30.27 -28.68
C LEU A 1 -0.93 30.13 -27.29
N CYS A 2 -2.07 29.45 -27.15
CA CYS A 2 -2.62 29.13 -25.83
C CYS A 2 -1.73 28.03 -25.24
N SER A 3 -0.88 28.40 -24.30
CA SER A 3 -0.23 27.46 -23.40
C SER A 3 -1.33 26.84 -22.55
N VAL A 4 -1.79 25.65 -22.95
CA VAL A 4 -2.49 24.75 -22.03
C VAL A 4 -1.51 24.54 -20.89
N PHE A 5 -1.80 25.10 -19.71
CA PHE A 5 -1.13 24.67 -18.49
C PHE A 5 -1.43 23.18 -18.39
N LYS A 6 -0.46 22.36 -18.77
CA LYS A 6 -0.49 20.93 -18.51
C LYS A 6 -0.45 20.85 -16.99
N GLN A 7 -1.61 20.73 -16.37
CA GLN A 7 -1.70 20.35 -14.98
C GLN A 7 -0.97 19.01 -14.91
N GLU A 8 0.20 18.98 -14.28
CA GLU A 8 0.92 17.74 -14.10
C GLU A 8 0.03 16.85 -13.26
N VAL A 9 -0.39 15.72 -13.84
CA VAL A 9 -1.21 14.76 -13.12
C VAL A 9 -0.30 14.08 -12.09
N GLU A 10 -0.32 14.61 -10.87
CA GLU A 10 0.43 14.09 -9.74
C GLU A 10 -0.34 12.91 -9.15
N LYS A 11 0.34 11.78 -9.01
CA LYS A 11 -0.31 10.54 -8.59
C LYS A 11 0.62 9.65 -7.78
N ILE A 12 0.01 8.81 -6.95
CA ILE A 12 0.66 7.68 -6.31
C ILE A 12 0.12 6.41 -6.96
N ARG A 13 1.01 5.53 -7.41
CA ARG A 13 0.62 4.23 -7.95
C ARG A 13 0.98 3.12 -6.98
N ILE A 14 0.05 2.21 -6.76
CA ILE A 14 0.27 0.99 -6.00
C ILE A 14 -0.04 -0.19 -6.92
N LYS A 15 0.83 -1.18 -6.96
CA LYS A 15 0.62 -2.45 -7.66
C LYS A 15 0.94 -3.61 -6.75
N ILE A 16 0.00 -4.53 -6.65
CA ILE A 16 0.14 -5.80 -5.95
C ILE A 16 0.41 -6.86 -7.01
N THR A 17 1.66 -7.32 -7.08
CA THR A 17 2.09 -8.29 -8.10
C THR A 17 1.76 -9.70 -7.66
N SER A 18 2.24 -10.14 -6.48
CA SER A 18 2.05 -11.51 -6.01
C SER A 18 2.14 -11.66 -4.50
N LEU A 19 1.53 -12.70 -3.95
CA LEU A 19 1.63 -13.12 -2.55
C LEU A 19 2.16 -14.56 -2.50
N GLY A 20 3.20 -14.79 -1.69
CA GLY A 20 3.64 -16.12 -1.31
C GLY A 20 3.54 -16.31 0.20
N LEU A 21 3.14 -17.50 0.65
CA LEU A 21 3.12 -17.87 2.05
C LEU A 21 4.23 -18.89 2.36
N ILE A 22 4.81 -18.78 3.54
CA ILE A 22 5.68 -19.82 4.09
C ILE A 22 4.85 -20.79 4.92
N GLU A 23 5.44 -21.94 5.25
CA GLU A 23 4.82 -22.90 6.17
C GLU A 23 4.49 -22.20 7.49
N SER A 24 3.19 -22.10 7.77
CA SER A 24 2.62 -21.35 8.88
C SER A 24 1.25 -21.93 9.25
N ARG A 25 0.64 -21.41 10.33
CA ARG A 25 -0.74 -21.78 10.69
C ARG A 25 -1.72 -21.55 9.54
N ILE A 26 -1.50 -20.49 8.74
CA ILE A 26 -2.35 -20.10 7.61
C ILE A 26 -2.32 -21.15 6.50
N THR A 27 -1.14 -21.66 6.14
CA THR A 27 -1.04 -22.71 5.11
C THR A 27 -1.67 -24.02 5.56
N SER A 28 -1.64 -24.32 6.87
CA SER A 28 -2.20 -25.55 7.46
C SER A 28 -3.70 -25.48 7.74
N ASP A 29 -4.28 -24.28 7.78
CA ASP A 29 -5.71 -24.10 8.09
C ASP A 29 -6.59 -24.39 6.86
N GLU A 30 -7.28 -25.53 6.87
CA GLU A 30 -8.15 -25.96 5.77
C GLU A 30 -9.42 -25.11 5.61
N THR A 31 -9.76 -24.28 6.59
CA THR A 31 -10.91 -23.35 6.49
C THR A 31 -10.58 -22.16 5.59
N ILE A 32 -9.29 -21.81 5.45
CA ILE A 32 -8.82 -20.72 4.60
C ILE A 32 -8.59 -21.26 3.18
N GLN A 33 -9.51 -20.95 2.27
CA GLN A 33 -9.48 -21.45 0.89
C GLN A 33 -9.03 -20.42 -0.13
N GLN A 34 -9.36 -19.15 0.08
CA GLN A 34 -9.08 -18.07 -0.87
C GLN A 34 -8.59 -16.83 -0.13
N LEU A 35 -7.74 -16.06 -0.80
CA LEU A 35 -7.10 -14.87 -0.27
C LEU A 35 -7.25 -13.72 -1.25
N PHE A 36 -7.56 -12.54 -0.73
CA PHE A 36 -7.46 -11.27 -1.43
C PHE A 36 -6.52 -10.35 -0.66
N VAL A 37 -6.09 -9.26 -1.29
CA VAL A 37 -5.28 -8.24 -0.63
C VAL A 37 -6.04 -6.93 -0.64
N GLU A 38 -6.27 -6.38 0.55
CA GLU A 38 -6.77 -5.03 0.73
C GLU A 38 -5.61 -4.05 0.91
N CYS A 39 -5.62 -2.96 0.16
CA CYS A 39 -4.68 -1.86 0.32
C CYS A 39 -5.39 -0.66 0.94
N ARG A 40 -4.87 -0.19 2.08
CA ARG A 40 -5.36 1.01 2.75
C ARG A 40 -4.30 2.10 2.80
N LEU A 41 -4.63 3.29 2.27
CA LEU A 41 -3.87 4.52 2.48
C LEU A 41 -4.75 5.55 3.19
N ASN A 42 -4.80 5.45 4.52
CA ASN A 42 -5.70 6.26 5.37
C ASN A 42 -7.16 6.16 4.92
N ASN A 43 -7.97 7.20 5.15
CA ASN A 43 -9.39 7.24 4.77
C ASN A 43 -9.62 7.49 3.27
N PHE A 44 -8.57 7.67 2.47
CA PHE A 44 -8.68 8.08 1.06
C PHE A 44 -8.65 6.91 0.08
N LEU A 45 -8.03 5.80 0.46
CA LEU A 45 -8.00 4.59 -0.35
C LEU A 45 -8.24 3.38 0.55
N ALA A 46 -9.34 2.68 0.32
CA ALA A 46 -9.56 1.30 0.74
C ALA A 46 -9.95 0.53 -0.53
N GLU A 47 -8.95 0.02 -1.23
CA GLU A 47 -9.16 -0.75 -2.46
C GLU A 47 -8.69 -2.19 -2.25
N GLU A 48 -9.55 -3.12 -2.64
CA GLU A 48 -9.30 -4.55 -2.56
C GLU A 48 -8.98 -5.11 -3.95
N THR A 49 -8.12 -6.13 -4.00
CA THR A 49 -7.96 -6.90 -5.22
C THR A 49 -9.32 -7.48 -5.62
N PRO A 50 -9.77 -7.31 -6.87
CA PRO A 50 -11.14 -7.64 -7.27
C PRO A 50 -11.47 -9.14 -7.26
N LEU A 51 -10.47 -10.01 -7.06
CA LEU A 51 -10.61 -11.44 -7.05
C LEU A 51 -9.85 -12.05 -5.87
N SER A 52 -10.55 -12.86 -5.08
CA SER A 52 -9.93 -13.79 -4.14
C SER A 52 -9.32 -14.95 -4.93
N LEU A 53 -8.02 -15.19 -4.73
CA LEU A 53 -7.28 -16.26 -5.39
C LEU A 53 -7.08 -17.44 -4.43
N PRO A 54 -6.98 -18.68 -4.94
CA PRO A 54 -6.77 -19.84 -4.09
C PRO A 54 -5.54 -19.68 -3.18
N LYS A 55 -5.64 -20.10 -1.91
CA LYS A 55 -4.51 -20.07 -0.97
C LYS A 55 -3.30 -20.78 -1.59
N PRO A 56 -2.12 -20.14 -1.66
CA PRO A 56 -0.92 -20.79 -2.20
C PRO A 56 -0.50 -21.96 -1.30
N THR A 57 -0.08 -23.07 -1.91
CA THR A 57 0.57 -24.16 -1.17
C THR A 57 2.03 -23.81 -0.88
N GLY A 58 2.67 -24.50 0.07
CA GLY A 58 4.03 -24.18 0.53
C GLY A 58 5.02 -23.97 -0.63
N GLY A 59 5.62 -22.77 -0.70
CA GLY A 59 6.59 -22.41 -1.74
C GLY A 59 6.00 -21.88 -3.05
N GLN A 60 4.68 -21.84 -3.22
CA GLN A 60 4.02 -21.23 -4.38
C GLN A 60 3.68 -19.76 -4.14
N ARG A 61 3.45 -19.02 -5.24
CA ARG A 61 2.97 -17.63 -5.21
C ARG A 61 1.69 -17.53 -6.03
N ILE A 62 0.73 -16.74 -5.54
CA ILE A 62 -0.43 -16.30 -6.31
C ILE A 62 -0.17 -14.91 -6.88
N HIS A 63 -0.62 -14.67 -8.10
CA HIS A 63 -0.36 -13.43 -8.83
C HIS A 63 -1.64 -12.65 -9.04
N TYR A 64 -1.78 -11.53 -8.33
CA TYR A 64 -2.92 -10.63 -8.47
C TYR A 64 -2.76 -9.71 -9.69
N ASN A 65 -1.53 -9.22 -9.92
CA ASN A 65 -1.22 -8.24 -10.97
C ASN A 65 -2.19 -7.04 -10.99
N TYR A 66 -2.62 -6.62 -9.81
CA TYR A 66 -3.58 -5.55 -9.63
C TYR A 66 -2.85 -4.23 -9.42
N SER A 67 -3.36 -3.14 -9.99
CA SER A 67 -2.79 -1.81 -9.83
C SER A 67 -3.89 -0.79 -9.64
N THR A 68 -3.66 0.12 -8.70
CA THR A 68 -4.49 1.27 -8.41
C THR A 68 -3.66 2.56 -8.44
N VAL A 69 -4.35 3.68 -8.66
CA VAL A 69 -3.77 5.01 -8.77
C VAL A 69 -4.57 5.96 -7.88
N ILE A 70 -3.86 6.68 -7.03
CA ILE A 70 -4.39 7.75 -6.20
C ILE A 70 -3.96 9.06 -6.84
N ASN A 71 -4.92 9.87 -7.29
CA ASN A 71 -4.62 11.20 -7.80
C ASN A 71 -4.38 12.14 -6.61
N VAL A 72 -3.34 12.96 -6.71
CA VAL A 72 -2.93 13.90 -5.66
C VAL A 72 -2.63 15.28 -6.24
N ASP A 73 -3.27 15.61 -7.35
CA ASP A 73 -3.16 16.91 -8.03
C ASP A 73 -3.43 18.08 -7.09
N LYS A 74 -2.65 19.16 -7.25
CA LYS A 74 -2.72 20.36 -6.40
C LYS A 74 -4.09 21.05 -6.42
N ALA A 75 -4.82 20.97 -7.53
CA ALA A 75 -6.07 21.73 -7.70
C ALA A 75 -7.27 21.05 -7.03
N ASP A 76 -7.31 19.72 -7.01
CA ASP A 76 -8.54 18.97 -6.71
C ASP A 76 -8.39 18.01 -5.51
N ASN A 77 -7.16 17.69 -5.09
CA ASN A 77 -6.89 16.62 -4.10
C ASN A 77 -6.28 17.18 -2.80
N HIS A 78 -6.85 18.28 -2.29
CA HIS A 78 -6.31 18.96 -1.11
C HIS A 78 -6.23 18.06 0.13
N ALA A 79 -7.22 17.17 0.34
CA ALA A 79 -7.28 16.32 1.52
C ALA A 79 -6.20 15.23 1.51
N GLU A 80 -5.97 14.63 0.34
CA GLU A 80 -4.91 13.65 0.09
C GLU A 80 -3.54 14.30 0.29
N ARG A 81 -3.34 15.50 -0.27
CA ARG A 81 -2.08 16.25 -0.10
C ARG A 81 -1.83 16.62 1.34
N GLU A 82 -2.84 17.09 2.07
CA GLU A 82 -2.71 17.42 3.50
C GLU A 82 -2.33 16.20 4.34
N TYR A 83 -2.89 15.03 4.01
CA TYR A 83 -2.47 13.78 4.63
C TYR A 83 -1.02 13.43 4.32
N LEU A 84 -0.58 13.57 3.07
CA LEU A 84 0.83 13.38 2.71
C LEU A 84 1.75 14.38 3.42
N LYS A 85 1.35 15.65 3.57
CA LYS A 85 2.07 16.65 4.39
C LYS A 85 2.23 16.14 5.82
N SER A 86 1.17 15.59 6.40
CA SER A 86 1.21 15.05 7.77
C SER A 86 2.20 13.90 7.94
N ILE A 87 2.33 13.00 6.94
CA ILE A 87 3.32 11.91 6.93
C ILE A 87 4.74 12.46 6.88
N LEU A 88 4.97 13.49 6.06
CA LEU A 88 6.31 14.06 5.87
C LEU A 88 6.75 14.91 7.07
N LEU A 89 5.81 15.61 7.70
CA LEU A 89 6.11 16.58 8.77
C LEU A 89 6.06 15.99 10.18
N LYS A 90 5.30 14.90 10.42
CA LYS A 90 5.18 14.33 11.77
C LYS A 90 6.19 13.17 11.99
N PRO A 91 6.96 13.18 13.09
CA PRO A 91 7.88 12.09 13.40
C PRO A 91 7.17 10.77 13.74
N ASP A 92 5.98 10.83 14.37
CA ASP A 92 5.28 9.69 14.96
C ASP A 92 3.81 9.61 14.55
N LEU A 93 3.52 9.35 13.27
CA LEU A 93 2.19 8.85 12.92
C LEU A 93 2.19 7.33 13.09
N PRO A 94 1.51 6.77 14.10
CA PRO A 94 1.21 5.34 14.09
C PRO A 94 0.40 5.04 12.83
N ALA A 95 0.70 3.93 12.16
CA ALA A 95 -0.11 3.45 11.04
C ALA A 95 -1.56 3.35 11.53
N ASN A 96 -2.44 4.21 11.01
CA ASN A 96 -3.83 4.28 11.44
C ASN A 96 -4.51 2.93 11.11
N ARG A 97 -4.89 2.18 12.15
CA ARG A 97 -5.64 0.92 12.03
C ARG A 97 -7.13 1.25 12.21
N TYR A 98 -7.92 1.06 11.16
CA TYR A 98 -9.38 1.05 11.25
C TYR A 98 -9.92 -0.33 10.88
N LYS A 99 -11.01 -0.75 11.51
CA LYS A 99 -11.54 -2.12 11.56
C LYS A 99 -13.07 -2.08 11.44
N LEU A 100 -13.65 -2.86 10.52
CA LEU A 100 -15.06 -3.33 10.36
C LEU A 100 -15.10 -3.98 8.95
N ASP A 101 -15.39 -5.27 8.72
CA ASP A 101 -16.62 -6.03 9.02
C ASP A 101 -16.39 -7.57 9.05
N LEU A 102 -17.37 -8.33 9.55
CA LEU A 102 -17.28 -9.67 10.17
C LEU A 102 -17.33 -10.90 9.23
N GLU A 103 -17.06 -10.77 7.93
CA GLU A 103 -17.05 -11.94 7.01
C GLU A 103 -15.65 -12.36 6.53
N CYS A 104 -14.62 -11.54 6.74
CA CYS A 104 -13.24 -11.83 6.36
C CYS A 104 -12.31 -11.79 7.57
N GLU A 105 -11.59 -12.88 7.85
CA GLU A 105 -10.53 -12.87 8.88
C GLU A 105 -9.24 -12.31 8.28
N ASP A 106 -8.70 -11.25 8.89
CA ASP A 106 -7.36 -10.78 8.59
C ASP A 106 -6.37 -11.90 8.91
N ILE A 107 -5.69 -12.44 7.90
CA ILE A 107 -4.65 -13.46 8.10
C ILE A 107 -3.27 -12.86 8.36
N GLY A 108 -3.04 -11.63 7.90
CA GLY A 108 -1.77 -10.96 8.05
C GLY A 108 -1.71 -9.56 7.44
N PHE A 109 -0.64 -8.84 7.77
CA PHE A 109 -0.45 -7.44 7.43
C PHE A 109 0.93 -7.20 6.82
N ALA A 110 1.00 -6.34 5.80
CA ALA A 110 2.26 -5.88 5.21
C ALA A 110 2.28 -4.34 5.19
N TYR A 111 3.47 -3.75 5.32
CA TYR A 111 3.63 -2.32 5.50
C TYR A 111 4.62 -1.71 4.51
N VAL A 112 4.24 -0.56 3.94
CA VAL A 112 5.12 0.31 3.15
C VAL A 112 5.19 1.68 3.81
N SER A 113 6.40 2.18 4.04
CA SER A 113 6.63 3.52 4.58
C SER A 113 6.82 4.51 3.44
N LEU A 114 5.84 5.40 3.23
CA LEU A 114 5.99 6.54 2.29
C LEU A 114 7.10 7.48 2.74
N LYS A 115 7.32 7.58 4.06
CA LYS A 115 8.43 8.34 4.64
C LYS A 115 9.78 7.76 4.22
N ASP A 116 9.92 6.43 4.18
CA ASP A 116 11.13 5.76 3.70
C ASP A 116 11.37 6.03 2.20
N ILE A 117 10.33 5.98 1.38
CA ILE A 117 10.41 6.32 -0.06
C ILE A 117 10.96 7.73 -0.22
N PHE A 118 10.41 8.68 0.55
CA PHE A 118 10.88 10.06 0.54
C PHE A 118 12.31 10.19 1.06
N GLN A 119 12.64 9.65 2.24
CA GLN A 119 13.98 9.78 2.83
C GLN A 119 15.08 9.12 1.99
N LYS A 120 14.80 7.93 1.44
CA LYS A 120 15.71 7.19 0.57
C LYS A 120 15.72 7.73 -0.87
N GLN A 121 14.82 8.67 -1.18
CA GLN A 121 14.66 9.28 -2.51
C GLN A 121 14.51 8.23 -3.61
N ARG A 122 13.72 7.17 -3.34
CA ARG A 122 13.57 6.03 -4.23
C ARG A 122 12.23 5.34 -4.06
N ASP A 123 11.52 5.14 -5.18
CA ASP A 123 10.31 4.32 -5.25
C ASP A 123 10.58 2.83 -4.96
N ILE A 124 9.52 2.10 -4.65
CA ILE A 124 9.56 0.64 -4.49
C ILE A 124 9.11 0.03 -5.81
N ILE A 125 9.95 -0.75 -6.48
CA ILE A 125 9.64 -1.37 -7.78
C ILE A 125 9.80 -2.88 -7.67
N ASP A 126 8.68 -3.60 -7.80
CA ASP A 126 8.54 -5.06 -7.70
C ASP A 126 9.43 -5.67 -6.59
N GLN A 127 9.32 -5.12 -5.37
CA GLN A 127 10.07 -5.61 -4.20
C GLN A 127 9.19 -6.46 -3.29
N ASP A 128 9.80 -7.46 -2.67
CA ASP A 128 9.16 -8.28 -1.64
C ASP A 128 9.20 -7.58 -0.28
N ILE A 129 8.03 -7.46 0.34
CA ILE A 129 7.85 -7.00 1.73
C ILE A 129 7.31 -8.14 2.58
N ASP A 130 7.64 -8.11 3.88
CA ASP A 130 7.16 -9.09 4.83
C ASP A 130 5.66 -8.96 5.08
N VAL A 131 4.99 -10.11 5.11
CA VAL A 131 3.63 -10.26 5.61
C VAL A 131 3.72 -10.84 7.01
N PHE A 132 3.23 -10.09 7.99
CA PHE A 132 3.22 -10.47 9.40
C PHE A 132 1.90 -11.13 9.77
N ASP A 133 1.93 -12.09 10.69
CA ASP A 133 0.75 -12.76 11.20
C ASP A 133 -0.20 -11.77 11.90
N SER A 134 -1.50 -11.90 11.67
CA SER A 134 -2.50 -11.05 12.32
C SER A 134 -2.63 -11.27 13.83
N GLN A 135 -2.31 -12.48 14.30
CA GLN A 135 -2.33 -12.88 15.70
C GLN A 135 -0.95 -12.74 16.38
N ASP A 136 0.14 -12.67 15.60
CA ASP A 136 1.49 -12.39 16.07
C ASP A 136 2.23 -11.43 15.12
N ALA A 137 2.21 -10.14 15.45
CA ALA A 137 2.83 -9.11 14.63
C ALA A 137 4.37 -9.21 14.51
N SER A 138 5.02 -10.13 15.24
CA SER A 138 6.46 -10.40 15.10
C SER A 138 6.76 -11.57 14.15
N ALA A 139 5.76 -12.41 13.86
CA ALA A 139 5.92 -13.59 13.02
C ALA A 139 5.70 -13.26 11.55
N VAL A 140 6.69 -13.52 10.69
CA VAL A 140 6.54 -13.41 9.24
C VAL A 140 5.90 -14.69 8.70
N ILE A 141 4.80 -14.56 7.97
CA ILE A 141 4.03 -15.67 7.37
C ILE A 141 4.12 -15.71 5.84
N GLY A 142 4.75 -14.70 5.23
CA GLY A 142 4.83 -14.65 3.79
C GLY A 142 5.54 -13.40 3.25
N LYS A 143 5.54 -13.30 1.92
CA LYS A 143 6.11 -12.18 1.17
C LYS A 143 5.13 -11.66 0.15
N LEU A 144 4.86 -10.36 0.18
CA LEU A 144 4.05 -9.66 -0.82
C LEU A 144 4.98 -8.89 -1.78
N THR A 145 4.87 -9.14 -3.08
CA THR A 145 5.60 -8.38 -4.10
C THR A 145 4.79 -7.16 -4.50
N VAL A 146 5.34 -5.97 -4.28
CA VAL A 146 4.65 -4.69 -4.54
C VAL A 146 5.50 -3.71 -5.34
N THR A 147 4.82 -2.84 -6.08
CA THR A 147 5.38 -1.60 -6.62
C THR A 147 4.62 -0.42 -6.02
N VAL A 148 5.34 0.56 -5.49
CA VAL A 148 4.80 1.82 -4.96
C VAL A 148 5.60 2.97 -5.56
N GLU A 149 4.96 3.70 -6.47
CA GLU A 149 5.50 4.90 -7.13
C GLU A 149 4.85 6.12 -6.46
N ALA A 150 5.60 6.81 -5.61
CA ALA A 150 5.09 7.93 -4.80
C ALA A 150 6.07 9.10 -4.67
N LEU A 151 7.36 8.90 -5.01
CA LEU A 151 8.41 9.87 -4.73
C LEU A 151 8.16 11.24 -5.37
N GLN A 152 7.67 11.28 -6.62
CA GLN A 152 7.38 12.54 -7.30
C GLN A 152 6.30 13.34 -6.55
N ALA A 153 5.19 12.70 -6.19
CA ALA A 153 4.12 13.31 -5.41
C ALA A 153 4.63 13.81 -4.05
N LEU A 154 5.41 12.98 -3.34
CA LEU A 154 5.96 13.35 -2.03
C LEU A 154 6.90 14.55 -2.10
N ARG A 155 7.72 14.68 -3.16
CA ARG A 155 8.56 15.86 -3.40
C ARG A 155 7.72 17.11 -3.63
N SER A 156 6.71 17.02 -4.49
CA SER A 156 5.82 18.15 -4.78
C SER A 156 5.09 18.63 -3.52
N VAL A 157 4.57 17.71 -2.72
CA VAL A 157 3.91 18.03 -1.43
C VAL A 157 4.89 18.67 -0.46
N HIS A 158 6.13 18.18 -0.38
CA HIS A 158 7.14 18.77 0.51
C HIS A 158 7.54 20.18 0.10
N GLU A 159 7.63 20.47 -1.20
CA GLU A 159 7.92 21.80 -1.71
C GLU A 159 6.82 22.81 -1.37
N GLU A 160 5.56 22.39 -1.34
CA GLU A 160 4.47 23.25 -0.85
C GLU A 160 4.67 23.66 0.60
N CYS A 161 5.06 22.73 1.48
CA CYS A 161 5.34 23.04 2.88
C CYS A 161 6.51 24.00 3.09
N LYS A 162 7.39 24.19 2.11
CA LYS A 162 8.49 25.17 2.17
C LYS A 162 8.08 26.56 1.69
N ASN A 163 7.03 26.63 0.89
CA ASN A 163 6.53 27.86 0.28
C ASN A 163 5.29 28.42 1.02
N ASP A 164 4.67 27.61 1.89
CA ASP A 164 3.69 28.01 2.91
C ASP A 164 4.37 28.71 4.10
#